data_AF-A0A0F9KDY2-F1
#
_entry.id   AF-A0A0F9KDY2-F1
#
_cell.length_a   1.000
_cell.length_b   1.000
_cell.length_c   1.000
_cell.angle_alpha   90.00
_cell.angle_beta   90.00
_cell.angle_gamma   90.00
#
_symmetry.space_group_name_H-M   'P 1'
#
loop_
_entity.id
_entity.type
_entity.pdbx_description
1 polymer ?
#
loop_
_entity_poly.entity_id
_entity_poly.type
_entity_poly.pdbx_seq_one_letter_code
_entity_poly.pdbx_strand_id
1 'polypeptide(L)' 'MLKYIPKTETDKLLDQPELLAEALRINALFMVEKAGKGHLGTSLSSMEAIVAIRHLMEGNDIFISSKGH' A
#
# COMPACT_ATOMS: atom_id res chain seq x y z
N MET A 1 -10.80 -11.52 12.18
CA MET A 1 -11.27 -10.14 12.00
C MET A 1 -10.09 -9.31 11.56
N LEU A 2 -10.06 -8.89 10.30
CA LEU A 2 -9.00 -8.01 9.79
C LEU A 2 -9.11 -6.63 10.45
N LYS A 3 -7.97 -5.97 10.68
CA LYS A 3 -7.93 -4.64 11.28
C LYS A 3 -7.14 -3.70 10.39
N TYR A 4 -7.71 -2.52 10.16
CA TYR A 4 -7.02 -1.41 9.52
C TYR A 4 -5.86 -0.91 10.38
N ILE A 5 -4.71 -0.69 9.74
CA ILE A 5 -3.51 -0.08 10.33
C ILE A 5 -3.54 1.42 10.00
N PRO A 6 -3.69 2.30 11.01
CA PRO A 6 -3.83 3.72 10.78
C PRO A 6 -2.54 4.36 10.28
N LYS A 7 -2.68 5.51 9.61
CA LYS A 7 -1.55 6.27 9.05
C LYS A 7 -0.44 6.52 10.08
N THR A 8 -0.80 6.83 11.32
CA THR A 8 0.15 7.07 12.41
C THR A 8 1.05 5.87 12.71
N GLU A 9 0.61 4.65 12.44
CA GLU A 9 1.45 3.44 12.57
C GLU A 9 2.25 3.20 11.30
N THR A 10 1.67 3.39 10.11
CA THR A 10 2.41 3.25 8.84
C THR A 10 3.53 4.30 8.70
N ASP A 11 3.35 5.51 9.27
CA ASP A 11 4.36 6.55 9.28
C ASP A 11 5.61 6.17 10.11
N LYS A 12 5.47 5.28 11.10
CA LYS A 12 6.62 4.76 11.87
C LYS A 12 7.44 3.74 11.09
N LEU A 13 6.88 3.22 9.99
CA LEU A 13 7.49 2.19 9.15
C LEU A 13 8.13 2.79 7.89
N LEU A 14 8.18 4.12 7.75
CA LEU A 14 8.73 4.75 6.56
C LEU A 14 10.16 4.28 6.27
N ASP A 15 11.02 4.15 7.29
CA ASP A 15 12.39 3.66 7.10
C ASP A 15 12.51 2.11 7.05
N GLN A 16 11.39 1.39 6.99
CA GLN A 16 11.31 -0.08 7.00
C GLN A 16 10.41 -0.56 5.85
N PRO A 17 10.87 -0.49 4.59
CA PRO A 17 10.04 -0.64 3.41
C PRO A 17 9.32 -2.00 3.33
N GLU A 18 9.93 -3.08 3.81
CA GLU A 18 9.32 -4.41 3.86
C GLU A 18 8.13 -4.46 4.83
N LEU A 19 8.28 -3.85 6.01
CA LEU A 19 7.19 -3.77 7.00
C LEU A 19 6.10 -2.80 6.56
N LEU A 20 6.48 -1.70 5.91
CA LEU A 20 5.52 -0.77 5.32
C LEU A 20 4.69 -1.46 4.23
N ALA A 21 5.31 -2.23 3.34
CA ALA A 21 4.60 -2.99 2.32
C ALA A 21 3.60 -3.97 2.95
N GLU A 22 4.01 -4.70 3.99
CA GLU A 22 3.12 -5.63 4.68
C GLU A 22 1.95 -4.93 5.38
N ALA A 23 2.20 -3.81 6.06
CA ALA A 23 1.14 -3.01 6.68
C ALA A 23 0.14 -2.48 5.63
N LEU A 24 0.64 -2.05 4.47
CA LEU A 24 -0.20 -1.59 3.37
C LEU A 24 -0.98 -2.73 2.71
N ARG A 25 -0.45 -3.97 2.67
CA ARG A 25 -1.22 -5.16 2.24
C ARG A 25 -2.38 -5.46 3.17
N ILE A 26 -2.16 -5.41 4.48
CA ILE A 26 -3.23 -5.59 5.47
C ILE A 26 -4.31 -4.54 5.25
N ASN A 27 -3.93 -3.29 5.00
CA ASN A 27 -4.88 -2.22 4.67
C ASN A 27 -5.64 -2.49 3.37
N ALA A 28 -4.96 -2.91 2.30
CA ALA A 28 -5.60 -3.27 1.05
C ALA A 28 -6.61 -4.41 1.24
N LEU A 29 -6.24 -5.44 1.99
CA LEU A 29 -7.11 -6.58 2.31
C LEU A 29 -8.33 -6.16 3.11
N PHE A 30 -8.13 -5.37 4.17
CA PHE A 30 -9.21 -4.80 4.98
C PHE A 30 -10.18 -3.95 4.14
N MET A 31 -9.64 -3.09 3.26
CA MET A 31 -10.46 -2.22 2.42
C MET A 31 -11.30 -3.01 1.41
N VAL A 32 -10.72 -4.04 0.77
CA VAL A 32 -11.45 -4.91 -0.16
C VAL A 32 -12.49 -5.75 0.57
N GLU A 33 -12.17 -6.32 1.75
CA GLU A 33 -13.13 -7.03 2.59
C GLU A 33 -14.32 -6.13 2.93
N LYS A 34 -14.05 -4.93 3.44
CA LYS A 34 -15.07 -3.95 3.81
C LYS A 34 -15.93 -3.51 2.61
N ALA A 35 -15.34 -3.38 1.43
CA ALA A 35 -16.05 -3.02 0.21
C ALA A 35 -16.85 -4.18 -0.41
N GLY A 36 -16.54 -5.43 -0.03
CA GLY A 36 -17.14 -6.65 -0.58
C GLY A 36 -16.70 -6.97 -2.02
N LYS A 37 -15.80 -6.18 -2.63
CA LYS A 37 -15.25 -6.37 -3.98
C LYS A 37 -13.97 -5.56 -4.19
N GLY A 38 -13.11 -6.01 -5.10
CA GLY A 38 -11.88 -5.31 -5.51
C GLY A 38 -10.83 -6.25 -6.12
N HIS A 39 -9.72 -5.70 -6.62
CA HIS A 39 -8.66 -6.46 -7.30
C HIS A 39 -7.44 -6.69 -6.39
N LEU A 40 -7.54 -7.65 -5.46
CA LEU A 40 -6.46 -7.97 -4.52
C LEU A 40 -5.17 -8.41 -5.20
N GLY A 41 -5.27 -9.22 -6.26
CA GLY A 41 -4.09 -9.82 -6.89
C GLY A 41 -3.04 -8.79 -7.31
N THR A 42 -3.46 -7.76 -8.05
CA THR A 42 -2.53 -6.71 -8.48
C THR A 42 -2.06 -5.86 -7.30
N SER A 43 -2.96 -5.40 -6.43
CA SER A 43 -2.61 -4.56 -5.28
C SER A 43 -1.58 -5.23 -4.35
N LEU A 44 -1.72 -6.53 -4.10
CA LEU A 44 -0.80 -7.27 -3.24
C LEU A 44 0.55 -7.54 -3.93
N SER A 45 0.53 -7.87 -5.23
CA SER A 45 1.74 -8.20 -6.01
C SER A 45 2.63 -6.98 -6.33
N SER A 46 2.06 -5.78 -6.38
CA SER A 46 2.79 -4.56 -6.73
C SER A 46 3.23 -3.75 -5.51
N MET A 47 2.93 -4.21 -4.29
CA MET A 47 3.07 -3.38 -3.10
C MET A 47 4.53 -2.99 -2.82
N GLU A 48 5.48 -3.93 -2.94
CA GLU A 48 6.91 -3.62 -2.78
C GLU A 48 7.37 -2.60 -3.82
N ALA A 49 6.95 -2.76 -5.07
CA ALA A 49 7.33 -1.84 -6.14
C ALA A 49 6.81 -0.42 -5.86
N ILE A 50 5.55 -0.29 -5.41
CA ILE A 50 4.96 1.00 -5.05
C ILE A 50 5.69 1.62 -3.86
N VAL A 51 5.99 0.83 -2.83
CA VAL A 51 6.74 1.32 -1.65
C VAL A 51 8.15 1.75 -2.06
N ALA A 52 8.85 0.97 -2.90
CA ALA A 52 10.17 1.32 -3.41
C ALA A 52 10.13 2.62 -4.23
N ILE A 53 9.16 2.75 -5.15
CA ILE A 53 8.97 3.98 -5.94
C ILE A 53 8.74 5.18 -5.01
N ARG A 54 7.90 5.03 -3.98
CA ARG A 54 7.66 6.10 -3.00
C ARG A 54 8.94 6.60 -2.33
N HIS A 55 9.92 5.73 -2.07
CA HIS A 55 11.21 6.12 -1.49
C HIS A 55 12.12 6.84 -2.47
N LEU A 56 11.90 6.65 -3.77
CA LEU A 56 12.66 7.31 -4.84
C LEU A 56 12.03 8.63 -5.28
N MET A 57 10.75 8.85 -4.96
CA MET A 57 10.03 10.05 -5.35
C MET A 57 10.49 11.29 -4.56
N GLU A 58 10.69 12.38 -5.29
CA GLU A 58 10.93 13.71 -4.76
C GLU A 58 9.65 14.57 -4.79
N GLY A 59 9.69 15.76 -4.19
CA GLY A 59 8.51 16.58 -3.92
C GLY A 59 7.68 17.02 -5.14
N ASN A 60 8.25 16.96 -6.35
CA ASN A 60 7.57 17.32 -7.59
C ASN A 60 7.25 16.11 -8.49
N ASP A 61 7.60 14.90 -8.05
CA ASP A 61 7.38 13.71 -8.85
C ASP A 61 5.90 13.31 -8.86
N ILE A 62 5.46 12.82 -10.02
CA ILE A 62 4.08 12.37 -10.22
C ILE A 62 4.10 10.84 -10.38
N PHE A 63 3.45 10.15 -9.45
CA PHE A 63 3.18 8.72 -9.58
C PHE A 63 1.87 8.50 -10.34
N ILE A 64 1.94 7.73 -11.42
CA ILE A 64 0.77 7.33 -12.21
C ILE A 64 0.69 5.80 -12.22
N SER A 65 -0.39 5.23 -11.67
CA SER A 65 -0.71 3.82 -11.89
C SER A 65 -1.56 3.67 -13.15
N SER A 66 -0.97 3.13 -14.22
CA SER A 66 -1.72 2.82 -15.45
C SER A 66 -2.68 1.63 -15.28
N LYS A 67 -2.56 0.86 -14.19
CA LYS A 67 -3.52 -0.19 -13.80
C LYS A 67 -4.44 0.35 -12.71
N GLY A 68 -5.64 0.76 -13.10
CA GLY A 68 -6.64 1.37 -12.22
C GLY A 68 -7.83 0.47 -11.88
N HIS A 69 -7.80 -0.80 -12.30
CA HIS A 69 -8.80 -1.80 -11.98
C HIS A 69 -8.64 -2.29 -10.53
#